data_AF-A0A938MBI4-F1
#
_entry.id   AF-A0A938MBI4-F1
#
_cell.length_a   1.000
_cell.length_b   1.000
_cell.length_c   1.000
_cell.angle_alpha   90.00
_cell.angle_beta   90.00
_cell.angle_gamma   90.00
#
_symmetry.space_group_name_H-M   'P 1'
#
loop_
_entity.id
_entity.type
_entity.pdbx_description
1 polymer ?
#
loop_
_entity_poly.entity_id
_entity_poly.type
_entity_poly.pdbx_seq_one_letter_code
_entity_poly.pdbx_strand_id
1 'polypeptide(L)'
;MPSEFKQPLADGRLLLLSPFAKTVRRGDKQTALYRNRFVAALADRIFVAYADPQGKTAAFCRELLAWNKPLYTLPSPANAELIALGAKPLGPDMSR
;
A
#
# COMPACT_ATOMS: atom_id res chain seq x y z
N MET A 1 -22.72 7.77 4.08
CA MET A 1 -21.87 7.01 3.13
C MET A 1 -21.92 7.72 1.79
N PRO A 2 -20.78 7.94 1.12
CA PRO A 2 -20.75 8.58 -0.20
C PRO A 2 -21.63 7.82 -1.21
N SER A 3 -22.26 8.54 -2.14
CA SER A 3 -23.23 7.94 -3.08
C SER A 3 -22.54 6.99 -4.08
N GLU A 4 -21.31 7.30 -4.45
CA GLU A 4 -20.45 6.51 -5.34
C GLU A 4 -20.16 5.09 -4.80
N PHE A 5 -20.35 4.84 -3.51
CA PHE A 5 -20.14 3.51 -2.92
C PHE A 5 -21.38 2.61 -2.99
N LYS A 6 -22.58 3.17 -3.18
CA LYS A 6 -23.84 2.41 -3.08
C LYS A 6 -23.93 1.29 -4.12
N GLN A 7 -23.74 1.63 -5.40
CA GLN A 7 -23.85 0.64 -6.49
C GLN A 7 -22.76 -0.42 -6.42
N PRO A 8 -21.46 -0.09 -6.24
CA PRO A 8 -20.41 -1.11 -6.11
C PRO A 8 -20.61 -2.05 -4.91
N LEU A 9 -21.17 -1.57 -3.79
CA LEU A 9 -21.53 -2.43 -2.65
C LEU A 9 -22.67 -3.39 -3.00
N ALA A 10 -23.73 -2.87 -3.64
CA ALA A 10 -24.86 -3.70 -4.07
C ALA A 10 -24.43 -4.76 -5.10
N ASP A 11 -23.52 -4.41 -6.00
CA ASP A 11 -22.99 -5.31 -7.02
C ASP A 11 -21.92 -6.29 -6.49
N GLY A 12 -21.53 -6.21 -5.21
CA GLY A 12 -20.47 -7.04 -4.63
C GLY A 12 -19.05 -6.73 -5.15
N ARG A 13 -18.85 -5.57 -5.78
CA ARG A 13 -17.57 -5.11 -6.35
C ARG A 13 -16.76 -4.22 -5.42
N LEU A 14 -17.32 -3.84 -4.26
CA LEU A 14 -16.67 -3.07 -3.22
C LEU A 14 -16.86 -3.74 -1.86
N LEU A 15 -15.78 -3.80 -1.08
CA LEU A 15 -15.78 -4.24 0.31
C LEU A 15 -15.15 -3.16 1.18
N LEU A 16 -15.85 -2.76 2.25
CA LEU A 16 -15.34 -1.80 3.23
C LEU A 16 -14.93 -2.55 4.50
N LEU A 17 -13.62 -2.57 4.78
CA LEU A 17 -13.06 -3.17 5.99
C LEU A 17 -12.49 -2.08 6.90
N SER A 18 -12.70 -2.24 8.21
CA SER A 18 -12.08 -1.42 9.23
C SER A 18 -11.45 -2.31 10.29
N PRO A 19 -10.13 -2.23 10.53
CA PRO A 19 -9.49 -2.96 11.61
C PRO A 19 -9.62 -2.24 12.96
N PHE A 20 -10.47 -1.21 13.05
CA PHE A 20 -10.60 -0.37 14.24
C PHE A 20 -11.88 -0.66 15.02
N ALA A 21 -11.78 -0.59 16.35
CA ALA A 21 -12.95 -0.56 17.22
C ALA A 21 -13.84 0.66 16.93
N LYS A 22 -15.15 0.54 17.20
CA LYS A 22 -16.14 1.61 17.00
C LYS A 22 -15.85 2.89 17.80
N THR A 23 -15.00 2.80 18.82
CA THR A 23 -14.56 3.93 19.66
C THR A 23 -13.52 4.81 18.96
N VAL A 24 -12.82 4.30 17.94
CA VAL A 24 -11.84 5.08 17.17
C VAL A 24 -12.60 5.96 16.18
N ARG A 25 -12.61 7.28 16.44
CA ARG A 25 -13.35 8.26 15.62
C ARG A 25 -12.48 9.13 14.73
N ARG A 26 -11.21 9.31 15.07
CA ARG A 26 -10.29 10.21 14.36
C ARG A 26 -9.02 9.46 13.96
N GLY A 27 -8.62 9.66 12.70
CA GLY A 27 -7.33 9.19 12.20
C GLY A 27 -6.18 10.07 12.68
N ASP A 28 -5.06 9.43 12.95
CA ASP A 28 -3.77 10.01 13.31
C ASP A 28 -2.63 9.23 12.61
N LYS A 29 -1.38 9.55 12.95
CA LYS A 29 -0.22 8.89 12.32
C LYS A 29 -0.18 7.38 12.62
N GLN A 30 -0.57 6.96 13.83
CA GLN A 30 -0.46 5.56 14.26
C GLN A 30 -1.57 4.71 13.65
N THR A 31 -2.81 5.20 13.66
CA THR A 31 -3.94 4.55 13.00
C THR A 31 -3.75 4.49 11.49
N ALA A 32 -3.19 5.53 10.85
CA ALA A 32 -2.85 5.48 9.43
C ALA A 32 -1.83 4.37 9.12
N LEU A 33 -0.76 4.25 9.94
CA LEU A 33 0.24 3.20 9.79
C LEU A 33 -0.35 1.81 10.01
N TYR A 34 -1.19 1.64 11.05
CA TYR A 34 -1.86 0.37 11.33
C TYR A 34 -2.80 -0.05 10.19
N ARG A 35 -3.59 0.89 9.64
CA ARG A 35 -4.42 0.61 8.46
C ARG A 35 -3.57 0.22 7.25
N ASN A 36 -2.44 0.88 7.01
CA ASN A 36 -1.56 0.51 5.90
C ASN A 36 -0.99 -0.90 6.07
N ARG A 37 -0.57 -1.27 7.29
CA ARG A 37 -0.15 -2.64 7.63
C ARG A 37 -1.26 -3.65 7.39
N PHE A 38 -2.49 -3.33 7.79
CA PHE A 38 -3.66 -4.19 7.56
C PHE A 38 -3.90 -4.42 6.05
N VAL A 39 -3.89 -3.34 5.25
CA VAL A 39 -4.03 -3.45 3.78
C VAL A 39 -2.89 -4.27 3.17
N ALA A 40 -1.64 -4.03 3.61
CA ALA A 40 -0.49 -4.76 3.11
C ALA A 40 -0.52 -6.25 3.47
N ALA A 41 -0.99 -6.60 4.66
CA ALA A 41 -1.15 -7.98 5.09
C ALA A 41 -2.13 -8.74 4.18
N LEU A 42 -3.22 -8.10 3.76
CA LEU A 42 -4.23 -8.68 2.86
C LEU A 42 -3.78 -8.74 1.39
N ALA A 43 -2.89 -7.85 0.95
CA ALA A 43 -2.48 -7.79 -0.45
C ALA A 43 -1.49 -8.90 -0.82
N ASP A 44 -1.72 -9.57 -1.95
CA ASP A 44 -0.77 -10.53 -2.53
C ASP A 44 0.47 -9.84 -3.11
N ARG A 45 0.28 -8.63 -3.67
CA ARG A 45 1.32 -7.82 -4.31
C ARG A 45 1.06 -6.35 -3.98
N ILE A 46 2.14 -5.61 -3.77
CA ILE A 46 2.09 -4.19 -3.41
C ILE A 46 2.84 -3.42 -4.49
N PHE A 47 2.25 -2.32 -4.94
CA PHE A 47 2.90 -1.40 -5.87
C PHE A 47 2.99 -0.01 -5.25
N VAL A 48 4.19 0.59 -5.31
CA VAL A 48 4.46 1.95 -4.86
C VAL A 48 5.12 2.71 -6.01
N ALA A 49 4.38 3.63 -6.61
CA ALA A 49 4.86 4.43 -7.74
C ALA A 49 6.03 5.35 -7.35
N TYR A 50 5.95 5.96 -6.17
CA TYR A 50 6.94 6.91 -5.66
C TYR A 50 7.04 6.81 -4.15
N ALA A 51 8.27 6.79 -3.65
CA ALA A 51 8.59 6.98 -2.25
C ALA A 51 9.75 7.97 -2.11
N ASP A 52 9.53 9.06 -1.39
CA ASP A 52 10.63 9.91 -0.95
C ASP A 52 11.56 9.08 -0.03
N PRO A 53 12.89 9.01 -0.27
CA PRO A 53 13.81 8.18 0.52
C PRO A 53 13.77 8.44 2.03
N GLN A 54 13.55 9.69 2.42
CA GLN A 54 13.43 10.13 3.82
C GLN A 54 11.97 10.15 4.30
N GLY A 55 11.02 9.87 3.41
CA GLY A 55 9.60 9.87 3.66
C GLY A 55 9.08 8.63 4.38
N LYS A 56 7.87 8.76 4.93
CA LYS A 56 7.16 7.67 5.62
C LYS A 56 6.82 6.50 4.71
N THR A 57 6.58 6.75 3.43
CA THR A 57 6.32 5.70 2.45
C THR A 57 7.54 4.82 2.25
N ALA A 58 8.74 5.38 2.13
CA ALA A 58 9.98 4.59 2.03
C ALA A 58 10.22 3.78 3.30
N ALA A 59 10.03 4.39 4.48
CA ALA A 59 10.14 3.69 5.75
C ALA A 59 9.16 2.50 5.84
N PHE A 60 7.92 2.67 5.39
CA PHE A 60 6.95 1.58 5.34
C PHE A 60 7.32 0.53 4.29
N CYS A 61 7.84 0.90 3.12
CA CYS A 61 8.30 -0.05 2.12
C CYS A 61 9.44 -0.94 2.63
N ARG A 62 10.37 -0.39 3.42
CA ARG A 62 11.43 -1.18 4.08
C ARG A 62 10.84 -2.23 5.03
N GLU A 63 9.80 -1.88 5.80
CA GLU A 63 9.06 -2.83 6.62
C GLU A 63 8.39 -3.93 5.77
N LEU A 64 7.76 -3.57 4.65
CA LEU A 64 7.11 -4.53 3.75
C LEU A 64 8.08 -5.51 3.10
N LEU A 65 9.28 -5.04 2.73
CA LEU A 65 10.34 -5.89 2.21
C LEU A 65 10.82 -6.89 3.29
N ALA A 66 10.94 -6.45 4.54
CA ALA A 66 11.25 -7.34 5.67
C ALA A 66 10.15 -8.39 5.92
N TRP A 67 8.90 -8.13 5.52
CA TRP A 67 7.80 -9.10 5.54
C TRP A 67 7.84 -10.09 4.37
N ASN A 68 8.83 -10.00 3.48
CA ASN A 68 8.89 -10.74 2.22
C ASN A 68 7.65 -10.53 1.32
N LYS A 69 6.96 -9.39 1.44
CA LYS A 69 5.85 -9.05 0.55
C LYS A 69 6.37 -8.70 -0.84
N PRO A 70 5.76 -9.20 -1.94
CA PRO A 70 6.13 -8.77 -3.29
C PRO A 70 5.87 -7.27 -3.49
N LEU A 71 6.93 -6.47 -3.41
CA LEU A 71 6.88 -5.03 -3.61
C LEU A 71 7.38 -4.67 -5.01
N TYR A 72 6.56 -3.95 -5.76
CA TYR A 72 6.86 -3.44 -7.09
C TYR A 72 6.96 -1.91 -7.06
N THR A 73 7.79 -1.35 -7.93
CA THR A 73 7.97 0.11 -8.01
C THR A 73 8.38 0.56 -9.40
N LEU A 74 8.39 1.87 -9.67
CA LEU A 74 8.92 2.41 -10.91
C LEU A 74 10.43 2.63 -10.81
N PRO A 75 11.21 2.34 -11.87
CA PRO A 75 12.64 2.63 -11.89
C PRO A 75 12.86 4.15 -11.95
N SER A 76 13.08 4.76 -10.79
CA SER A 76 13.36 6.19 -10.65
C SER A 76 14.40 6.43 -9.56
N PRO A 77 15.11 7.57 -9.58
CA PRO A 77 16.08 7.90 -8.53
C PRO A 77 15.48 7.89 -7.12
N ALA A 78 14.22 8.31 -6.98
CA ALA A 78 13.53 8.31 -5.69
C ALA A 78 13.30 6.90 -5.13
N ASN A 79 13.10 5.90 -5.99
CA ASN A 79 12.86 4.52 -5.59
C ASN A 79 14.13 3.64 -5.61
N ALA A 80 15.29 4.21 -5.95
CA ALA A 80 16.52 3.45 -6.16
C ALA A 80 16.94 2.63 -4.92
N GLU A 81 16.79 3.21 -3.72
CA GLU A 81 17.05 2.52 -2.46
C GLU A 81 16.11 1.32 -2.28
N LEU A 82 14.82 1.46 -2.59
CA LEU A 82 13.86 0.37 -2.47
C LEU A 82 14.18 -0.77 -3.43
N ILE A 83 14.63 -0.45 -4.64
CA ILE A 83 15.06 -1.44 -5.63
C ILE A 83 16.30 -2.18 -5.12
N ALA A 84 17.30 -1.45 -4.59
CA ALA A 84 18.49 -2.05 -3.99
C ALA A 84 18.15 -2.98 -2.80
N LEU A 85 17.07 -2.69 -2.07
CA LEU A 85 16.56 -3.50 -0.96
C LEU A 85 15.64 -4.67 -1.39
N GLY A 86 15.40 -4.86 -2.69
CA GLY A 86 14.66 -6.00 -3.22
C GLY A 86 13.27 -5.70 -3.79
N ALA A 87 12.88 -4.42 -3.90
CA ALA A 87 11.69 -4.06 -4.67
C ALA A 87 11.92 -4.35 -6.17
N LYS A 88 10.88 -4.84 -6.84
CA LYS A 88 10.92 -5.24 -8.25
C LYS A 88 10.57 -4.03 -9.13
N PRO A 89 11.48 -3.51 -9.96
CA PRO A 89 11.15 -2.43 -10.88
C PRO A 89 10.18 -2.93 -11.96
N LEU A 90 9.14 -2.15 -12.25
CA LEU A 90 8.24 -2.37 -13.38
C LEU A 90 8.77 -1.58 -14.57
N GLY A 91 9.23 -2.29 -15.60
CA GLY A 91 9.58 -1.71 -16.90
C GLY A 91 8.38 -1.66 -17.84
N PRO A 92 8.48 -0.91 -18.96
CA PRO A 92 7.46 -0.88 -20.00
C PRO A 92 7.24 -2.25 -20.68
N ASP A 93 8.22 -3.15 -20.62
CA ASP A 93 8.15 -4.51 -21.20
C ASP A 93 7.42 -5.52 -20.30
N MET A 94 6.30 -5.13 -19.70
CA MET A 94 5.37 -6.09 -19.10
C MET A 94 4.48 -6.70 -20.20
N SER A 95 5.13 -7.32 -21.19
CA SER A 95 4.51 -8.26 -22.11
C SER A 95 4.79 -9.67 -21.60
N ARG A 96 3.70 -10.37 -21.24
CA ARG A 96 3.55 -11.81 -20.93
C ARG A 96 3.44 -12.16 -19.44
#